data_AF-A0A089LG01-F1
#
_entry.id   AF-A0A089LG01-F1
#
_cell.length_a   1.000
_cell.length_b   1.000
_cell.length_c   1.000
_cell.angle_alpha   90.00
_cell.angle_beta   90.00
_cell.angle_gamma   90.00
#
_symmetry.space_group_name_H-M   'P 1'
#
loop_
_entity.id
_entity.type
_entity.pdbx_description
1 polymer ?
#
loop_
_entity_poly.entity_id
_entity_poly.type
_entity_poly.pdbx_seq_one_letter_code
_entity_poly.pdbx_strand_id
1 'polypeptide(L)' 'MVLESEKDFFAAAMAQSKASVWYREDPDPIGQLMDYGGIVEGYTPEYIKIAGARFVRERFKFRAYIKIIRRA' A
#
# COMPACT_ATOMS: atom_id res chain seq x y z
N MET A 1 7.46 -4.61 1.13
CA MET A 1 7.78 -3.49 2.03
C MET A 1 6.49 -2.92 2.58
N VAL A 2 6.42 -2.56 3.87
CA VAL A 2 5.26 -1.87 4.43
C VAL A 2 5.36 -0.38 4.09
N LEU A 3 4.25 0.26 3.72
CA LEU A 3 4.20 1.70 3.46
C LEU A 3 3.65 2.42 4.70
N GLU A 4 4.43 3.32 5.28
CA GLU A 4 4.05 4.02 6.52
C GLU A 4 4.31 5.53 6.44
N SER A 5 5.36 5.94 5.73
CA SER A 5 5.76 7.35 5.60
C SER A 5 5.35 7.95 4.25
N GLU A 6 5.27 9.28 4.18
CA GLU A 6 5.05 10.03 2.92
C GLU A 6 6.01 9.60 1.82
N LYS A 7 7.28 9.33 2.16
CA LYS A 7 8.29 8.89 1.20
C LYS A 7 7.98 7.51 0.63
N ASP A 8 7.45 6.60 1.46
CA ASP A 8 7.08 5.26 1.02
C ASP A 8 5.91 5.31 0.05
N PHE A 9 4.87 6.09 0.38
CA PHE A 9 3.70 6.27 -0.47
C PHE A 9 4.07 6.98 -1.79
N PHE A 10 4.92 8.02 -1.71
CA PHE A 10 5.48 8.70 -2.88
C PHE A 10 6.22 7.74 -3.81
N ALA A 11 7.19 7.00 -3.26
CA ALA A 11 7.98 6.06 -4.05
C ALA A 11 7.10 4.95 -4.66
N ALA A 12 6.13 4.43 -3.92
CA ALA A 12 5.22 3.40 -4.40
C ALA A 12 4.34 3.91 -5.55
N ALA A 13 3.81 5.14 -5.46
CA ALA A 13 3.03 5.76 -6.53
C ALA A 13 3.88 6.06 -7.77
N MET A 14 5.07 6.64 -7.58
CA MET A 14 6.00 6.95 -8.68
C MET A 14 6.45 5.69 -9.43
N ALA A 15 6.71 4.61 -8.70
CA ALA A 15 7.10 3.32 -9.28
C ALA A 15 5.89 2.51 -9.77
N GLN A 16 4.66 3.00 -9.59
CA GLN A 16 3.42 2.28 -9.86
C GLN A 16 3.47 0.85 -9.28
N SER A 17 3.93 0.73 -8.03
CA SER A 17 4.15 -0.56 -7.38
C SER A 17 2.82 -1.25 -7.10
N LYS A 18 2.81 -2.59 -7.16
CA LYS A 18 1.64 -3.36 -6.70
C LYS A 18 1.60 -3.35 -5.17
N ALA A 19 0.47 -2.99 -4.58
CA ALA A 19 0.28 -3.00 -3.13
C ALA A 19 -0.98 -3.77 -2.73
N SER A 20 -0.89 -4.45 -1.59
CA SER A 20 -2.00 -5.13 -0.92
C SER A 20 -2.44 -4.36 0.32
N VAL A 21 -3.71 -4.50 0.68
CA VAL A 21 -4.38 -3.80 1.77
C VAL A 21 -4.72 -4.79 2.88
N TRP A 22 -4.35 -4.44 4.11
CA TRP A 22 -4.50 -5.26 5.31
C TRP A 22 -5.15 -4.41 6.40
N TYR A 23 -5.89 -5.03 7.33
CA TYR A 23 -6.36 -4.33 8.52
C TYR A 23 -5.20 -3.89 9.42
N ARG A 24 -5.45 -2.85 10.23
CA ARG A 24 -4.49 -2.31 11.21
C ARG A 24 -4.80 -2.70 12.66
N GLU A 25 -6.04 -3.06 12.99
CA GLU A 25 -6.50 -3.19 14.39
C GLU A 25 -5.67 -4.20 15.20
N ASP A 26 -5.56 -3.94 16.52
CA ASP A 26 -4.98 -4.82 17.54
C ASP A 26 -6.07 -5.10 18.61
N PRO A 27 -6.43 -6.36 18.90
CA PRO A 27 -5.90 -7.59 18.32
C PRO A 27 -6.27 -7.71 16.85
N ASP A 28 -5.25 -7.84 16.00
CA ASP A 28 -5.42 -8.16 14.59
C ASP A 28 -5.89 -9.61 14.58
N PRO A 29 -7.19 -9.89 14.39
CA PRO A 29 -7.72 -11.17 14.82
C PRO A 29 -7.04 -12.32 14.07
N ILE A 30 -6.56 -12.07 12.83
CA ILE A 30 -5.92 -13.06 11.94
C ILE A 30 -4.89 -12.43 10.96
N GLY A 31 -4.55 -11.13 11.01
CA GLY A 31 -3.72 -10.54 9.94
C GLY A 31 -4.44 -10.61 8.60
N GLN A 32 -5.73 -10.25 8.57
CA GLN A 32 -6.58 -10.52 7.41
C GLN A 32 -6.23 -9.58 6.25
N LEU A 33 -5.71 -10.18 5.18
CA LEU A 33 -5.63 -9.55 3.88
C LEU A 33 -7.05 -9.17 3.44
N MET A 34 -7.29 -7.87 3.29
CA MET A 34 -8.57 -7.35 2.82
C MET A 34 -8.65 -7.35 1.30
N ASP A 35 -7.55 -6.98 0.66
CA ASP A 35 -7.46 -6.92 -0.78
C ASP A 35 -6.01 -7.17 -1.20
N TYR A 36 -5.80 -8.03 -2.21
CA TYR A 36 -4.50 -8.12 -2.90
C TYR A 36 -4.14 -6.80 -3.59
N GLY A 37 -5.11 -5.89 -3.71
CA GLY A 37 -5.03 -4.55 -4.23
C GLY A 37 -4.59 -4.56 -5.68
N GLY A 38 -3.64 -3.69 -5.99
CA GLY A 38 -3.26 -3.42 -7.37
C GLY A 38 -2.18 -2.35 -7.45
N ILE A 39 -2.10 -1.70 -8.61
CA ILE A 39 -1.14 -0.62 -8.82
C ILE A 39 -1.51 0.57 -7.95
N VAL A 40 -0.54 1.09 -7.20
CA VAL A 40 -0.68 2.38 -6.51
C VAL A 40 -0.70 3.48 -7.56
N GLU A 41 -1.83 4.16 -7.68
CA GLU A 41 -2.06 5.22 -8.67
C GLU A 41 -1.71 6.61 -8.12
N GLY A 42 -1.76 6.77 -6.80
CA GLY A 42 -1.52 8.04 -6.14
C GLY A 42 -1.86 7.99 -4.66
N TYR A 43 -1.52 9.05 -3.93
CA TYR A 43 -1.74 9.14 -2.49
C TYR A 43 -1.91 10.59 -2.04
N THR A 44 -2.53 10.77 -0.87
CA THR A 44 -2.57 12.02 -0.08
C THR A 44 -2.24 11.68 1.38
N PRO A 45 -2.15 12.68 2.28
CA PRO A 45 -1.99 12.42 3.71
C PRO A 45 -3.06 11.48 4.30
N GLU A 46 -4.28 11.48 3.76
CA GLU A 46 -5.44 10.77 4.30
C GLU A 46 -5.71 9.43 3.58
N TYR A 47 -5.48 9.35 2.27
CA TYR A 47 -5.82 8.16 1.48
C TYR A 47 -4.74 7.71 0.51
N ILE A 48 -4.78 6.44 0.14
CA ILE A 48 -4.05 5.88 -1.01
C ILE A 48 -5.06 5.41 -2.06
N LYS A 49 -4.76 5.65 -3.33
CA LYS A 49 -5.54 5.17 -4.46
C LYS A 49 -4.86 3.94 -5.07
N ILE A 50 -5.57 2.82 -5.11
CA ILE A 50 -5.08 1.55 -5.62
C ILE A 50 -6.14 0.96 -6.55
N ALA A 51 -5.80 0.73 -7.81
CA ALA A 51 -6.69 0.16 -8.83
C ALA A 51 -8.10 0.80 -8.85
N GLY A 52 -8.17 2.13 -8.89
CA GLY A 52 -9.42 2.89 -8.86
C GLY A 52 -10.08 3.07 -7.48
N ALA A 53 -9.79 2.20 -6.50
CA ALA A 53 -10.33 2.28 -5.14
C ALA A 53 -9.50 3.22 -4.24
N ARG A 54 -10.14 3.83 -3.23
CA ARG A 54 -9.48 4.67 -2.21
C ARG A 54 -9.53 4.01 -0.84
N PHE A 55 -8.39 3.96 -0.17
CA PHE A 55 -8.24 3.37 1.15
C PHE A 55 -7.71 4.40 2.15
N VAL A 56 -8.34 4.50 3.32
CA VAL A 56 -7.96 5.43 4.39
C VAL A 56 -6.67 4.96 5.05
N ARG A 57 -5.65 5.82 5.09
CA ARG A 57 -4.32 5.44 5.56
C ARG A 57 -4.30 5.00 7.02
N GLU A 58 -5.11 5.61 7.87
CA GLU A 58 -5.16 5.31 9.31
C GLU A 58 -5.83 3.99 9.65
N ARG A 59 -6.71 3.48 8.77
CA ARG A 59 -7.49 2.26 9.02
C ARG A 59 -6.79 1.00 8.57
N PHE A 60 -5.86 1.14 7.63
CA PHE A 60 -5.25 0.02 6.94
C PHE A 60 -3.73 0.06 7.02
N LYS A 61 -3.14 -1.11 6.78
CA LYS A 61 -1.72 -1.32 6.55
C LYS A 61 -1.54 -1.72 5.08
N PHE A 62 -0.52 -1.14 4.44
CA PHE A 62 -0.26 -1.38 3.02
C PHE A 62 1.08 -2.07 2.85
N ARG A 63 1.11 -3.10 2.00
CA ARG A 63 2.33 -3.84 1.68
C ARG A 63 2.58 -3.78 0.17
N ALA A 64 3.59 -3.03 -0.22
CA ALA A 64 4.04 -2.95 -1.61
C ALA A 64 5.01 -4.06 -1.97
N TYR A 65 4.82 -4.61 -3.17
CA TYR A 65 5.79 -5.43 -3.87
C TYR A 65 6.64 -4.52 -4.74
N ILE A 66 7.86 -4.23 -4.27
CA ILE A 66 8.85 -3.50 -5.06
C ILE A 66 9.65 -4.54 -5.82
N LYS A 67 9.46 -4.60 -7.14
CA LYS A 67 10.29 -5.44 -8.00
C LYS A 67 11.64 -4.75 -8.12
N ILE A 68 12.65 -5.24 -7.41
CA ILE A 68 14.02 -4.75 -7.57
C ILE A 68 14.45 -5.12 -9.00
N ILE A 69 14.50 -4.13 -9.89
CA ILE A 69 15.10 -4.33 -11.20
C ILE A 69 16.61 -4.46 -10.96
N ARG A 70 17.11 -5.69 -10.96
CA ARG A 70 18.55 -5.91 -11.12
C ARG A 70 18.89 -5.53 -12.55
N ARG A 71 19.62 -4.42 -12.74
CA ARG A 71 20.27 -4.15 -14.03
C ARG A 71 21.28 -5.28 -14.27
N ALA A 72 21.13 -5.98 -15.37
CA ALA A 72 22.15 -6.89 -15.89
C ALA A 72 23.35 -6.09 -16.41
#